data_AF-A0A399QLG2-F1
#
_entry.id   AF-A0A399QLG2-F1
#
_cell.length_a   1.000
_cell.length_b   1.000
_cell.length_c   1.000
_cell.angle_alpha   90.00
_cell.angle_beta   90.00
_cell.angle_gamma   90.00
#
_symmetry.space_group_name_H-M   'P 1'
#
loop_
_entity.id
_entity.type
_entity.pdbx_description
1 polymer ?
#
loop_
_entity_poly.entity_id
_entity_poly.type
_entity_poly.pdbx_seq_one_letter_code
_entity_poly.pdbx_strand_id
1 'polypeptide(L)'
;MHDTGTDDMGDLVQSSASESLPERRTGPGRSPTEQARFVAGYFGWSITGDAIRGADEAVAPYIEDLAVALAELGWISATGIRWDLLPYGEHEAAEALREVQRAHGWEV
;
A
#
# COMPACT_ATOMS: atom_id res chain seq x y z
N MET A 1 -5.81 -0.67 65.90
CA MET A 1 -4.36 -0.54 66.09
C MET A 1 -3.72 -1.64 65.24
N HIS A 2 -2.86 -1.24 64.31
CA HIS A 2 -1.96 -2.03 63.44
C HIS A 2 -2.55 -2.89 62.30
N ASP A 3 -2.41 -2.32 61.09
CA ASP A 3 -1.89 -2.90 59.84
C ASP A 3 -1.10 -4.21 59.97
N THR A 4 -1.25 -5.09 58.98
CA THR A 4 -0.14 -5.48 58.06
C THR A 4 -0.63 -6.46 56.99
N GLY A 5 -0.19 -6.25 55.74
CA GLY A 5 0.13 -7.36 54.83
C GLY A 5 -0.73 -7.50 53.58
N THR A 6 -0.60 -6.55 52.67
CA THR A 6 -0.90 -6.72 51.24
C THR A 6 0.00 -7.84 50.70
N ASP A 7 -0.57 -9.00 50.35
CA ASP A 7 0.15 -10.06 49.63
C ASP A 7 -0.05 -9.83 48.13
N ASP A 8 1.06 -9.41 47.53
CA ASP A 8 1.31 -9.10 46.13
C ASP A 8 1.13 -10.36 45.27
N MET A 9 -0.08 -10.61 44.78
CA MET A 9 -0.26 -11.46 43.60
C MET A 9 -0.08 -10.61 42.34
N GLY A 10 1.18 -10.28 42.05
CA GLY A 10 1.59 -9.87 40.71
C GLY A 10 1.34 -11.03 39.76
N ASP A 11 0.21 -10.96 39.06
CA ASP A 11 -0.14 -11.86 37.97
C ASP A 11 1.03 -11.86 36.97
N LEU A 12 1.58 -13.05 36.77
CA LEU A 12 2.75 -13.31 35.95
C LEU A 12 2.50 -12.75 34.55
N VAL A 13 3.21 -11.68 34.23
CA VAL A 13 3.38 -11.12 32.89
C VAL A 13 3.57 -12.29 31.94
N GLN A 14 2.53 -12.60 31.17
CA GLN A 14 2.61 -13.53 30.07
C GLN A 14 3.63 -12.94 29.11
N SER A 15 4.86 -13.47 29.17
CA SER A 15 5.89 -13.19 28.18
C SER A 15 5.34 -13.72 26.86
N SER A 16 4.78 -12.81 26.06
CA SER A 16 4.37 -13.08 24.70
C SER A 16 5.57 -13.71 24.01
N ALA A 17 5.48 -15.03 23.80
CA ALA A 17 6.36 -15.74 22.93
C ALA A 17 6.36 -14.94 21.64
N SER A 18 7.52 -14.42 21.26
CA SER A 18 7.68 -13.77 19.97
C SER A 18 7.23 -14.78 18.94
N GLU A 19 6.03 -14.59 18.39
CA GLU A 19 5.60 -15.32 17.20
C GLU A 19 6.71 -15.06 16.19
N SER A 20 7.47 -16.10 15.88
CA SER A 20 8.45 -16.07 14.81
C SER A 20 7.69 -15.63 13.58
N LEU A 21 7.84 -14.35 13.21
CA LEU A 21 7.23 -13.80 12.01
C LEU A 21 7.55 -14.78 10.88
N PRO A 22 6.55 -15.27 10.14
CA PRO A 22 6.81 -16.18 9.03
C PRO A 22 7.86 -15.56 8.14
N GLU A 23 8.85 -16.35 7.72
CA GLU A 23 9.93 -15.87 6.86
C GLU A 23 9.32 -15.07 5.70
N ARG A 24 9.72 -13.79 5.59
CA ARG A 24 9.29 -12.94 4.48
C ARG A 24 9.70 -13.64 3.21
N ARG A 25 8.71 -14.10 2.42
CA ARG A 25 8.95 -14.87 1.20
C ARG A 25 9.97 -14.14 0.31
N THR A 26 11.12 -14.77 0.10
CA THR A 26 12.15 -14.46 -0.90
C THR A 26 11.74 -14.98 -2.29
N GLY A 27 10.44 -14.93 -2.59
CA GLY A 27 9.94 -15.13 -3.96
C GLY A 27 10.13 -13.84 -4.76
N PRO A 28 9.97 -13.87 -6.10
CA PRO A 28 9.87 -12.62 -6.85
C PRO A 28 8.80 -11.76 -6.18
N GLY A 29 9.10 -10.48 -5.96
CA GLY A 29 8.13 -9.53 -5.42
C GLY A 29 6.82 -9.62 -6.20
N ARG A 30 5.72 -9.17 -5.60
CA ARG A 30 4.41 -9.08 -6.26
C ARG A 30 4.58 -8.54 -7.69
N SER A 31 3.83 -9.07 -8.66
CA SER A 31 3.90 -8.56 -10.03
C SER A 31 3.58 -7.05 -10.05
N PRO A 32 4.07 -6.29 -11.05
CA PRO A 32 3.79 -4.86 -11.12
C PRO A 32 2.29 -4.53 -11.08
N THR A 33 1.45 -5.32 -11.77
CA THR A 33 -0.01 -5.15 -11.74
C THR A 33 -0.61 -5.49 -10.39
N GLU A 34 -0.05 -6.46 -9.66
CA GLU A 34 -0.49 -6.75 -8.30
C GLU A 34 -0.08 -5.65 -7.32
N GLN A 35 1.14 -5.11 -7.44
CA GLN A 35 1.54 -3.92 -6.69
C GLN A 35 0.63 -2.72 -6.99
N ALA A 36 0.26 -2.52 -8.25
CA ALA A 36 -0.69 -1.48 -8.67
C ALA A 36 -2.07 -1.65 -8.01
N ARG A 37 -2.56 -2.89 -7.86
CA ARG A 37 -3.81 -3.15 -7.13
C ARG A 37 -3.73 -2.75 -5.65
N PHE A 38 -2.58 -2.98 -5.00
CA PHE A 38 -2.36 -2.53 -3.62
C PHE A 38 -2.32 -1.00 -3.51
N VAL A 39 -1.67 -0.32 -4.45
CA VAL A 39 -1.65 1.16 -4.48
C VAL A 39 -3.04 1.73 -4.75
N ALA A 40 -3.80 1.14 -5.68
CA ALA A 40 -5.19 1.53 -5.92
C ALA A 40 -6.04 1.37 -4.65
N GLY A 41 -5.90 0.24 -3.94
CA GLY A 41 -6.58 0.03 -2.66
C GLY A 41 -6.17 1.03 -1.57
N TYR A 42 -4.90 1.45 -1.53
CA TYR A 42 -4.40 2.46 -0.59
C TYR A 42 -5.08 3.82 -0.80
N PHE A 43 -5.25 4.26 -2.05
CA PHE A 43 -5.93 5.51 -2.38
C PHE A 43 -7.47 5.40 -2.44
N GLY A 44 -8.03 4.21 -2.21
CA GLY A 44 -9.47 3.98 -2.32
C GLY A 44 -9.98 3.99 -3.76
N TRP A 45 -9.10 3.83 -4.75
CA TRP A 45 -9.49 3.72 -6.14
C TRP A 45 -10.20 2.39 -6.41
N SER A 46 -11.31 2.50 -7.12
CA SER A 46 -12.11 1.34 -7.53
C SER A 46 -11.60 0.78 -8.86
N ILE A 47 -11.67 -0.54 -8.99
CA ILE A 47 -11.39 -1.25 -10.23
C ILE A 47 -12.74 -1.68 -10.80
N THR A 48 -13.17 -1.06 -11.90
CA THR A 48 -14.45 -1.34 -12.56
C THR A 48 -14.20 -1.86 -13.96
N GLY A 49 -14.27 -3.19 -14.12
CA GLY A 49 -13.76 -3.84 -15.32
C GLY A 49 -12.24 -3.66 -15.39
N ASP A 50 -11.75 -3.09 -16.49
CA ASP A 50 -10.33 -2.81 -16.67
C ASP A 50 -9.93 -1.42 -16.15
N ALA A 51 -10.89 -0.50 -16.03
CA ALA A 51 -10.62 0.89 -15.67
C ALA A 51 -10.43 1.09 -14.17
N ILE A 52 -9.50 1.98 -13.83
CA ILE A 52 -9.22 2.41 -12.47
C ILE A 52 -9.85 3.79 -12.26
N ARG A 53 -10.66 3.94 -11.22
CA ARG A 53 -11.41 5.17 -10.95
C ARG A 53 -11.21 5.65 -9.52
N GLY A 54 -10.89 6.93 -9.38
CA GLY A 54 -10.94 7.65 -8.12
C GLY A 54 -12.35 8.10 -7.78
N ALA A 55 -12.46 8.98 -6.78
CA ALA A 55 -13.76 9.46 -6.31
C ALA A 55 -14.50 10.27 -7.38
N ASP A 56 -13.78 11.17 -8.06
CA ASP A 56 -14.37 12.14 -8.98
C ASP A 56 -13.96 11.91 -10.45
N GLU A 57 -12.95 11.09 -10.70
CA GLU A 57 -12.29 11.03 -12.01
C GLU A 57 -11.66 9.66 -12.31
N ALA A 58 -11.46 9.38 -13.59
CA ALA A 58 -10.71 8.21 -14.02
C ALA A 58 -9.21 8.42 -13.71
N VAL A 59 -8.58 7.35 -13.20
CA VAL A 59 -7.18 7.36 -12.77
C VAL A 59 -6.31 6.67 -13.78
N ALA A 60 -6.74 5.56 -14.38
CA ALA A 60 -6.02 4.87 -15.45
C ALA A 60 -7.00 4.01 -16.28
N PRO A 61 -6.74 3.81 -17.58
CA PRO A 61 -7.64 3.06 -18.44
C PRO A 61 -7.52 1.54 -18.22
N TYR A 62 -6.31 1.06 -17.86
CA TYR A 62 -6.01 -0.35 -17.56
C TYR A 62 -5.08 -0.48 -16.35
N ILE A 63 -5.11 -1.64 -15.67
CA ILE A 63 -4.22 -1.91 -14.52
C ILE A 63 -2.74 -2.02 -14.94
N GLU A 64 -2.48 -2.45 -16.16
CA GLU A 64 -1.15 -2.50 -16.79
C GLU A 64 -0.57 -1.09 -16.94
N ASP A 65 -1.36 -0.14 -17.44
CA ASP A 65 -0.93 1.25 -17.61
C ASP A 65 -0.69 1.92 -16.26
N LEU A 66 -1.55 1.63 -15.27
CA LEU A 66 -1.30 2.06 -13.90
C LEU A 66 0.03 1.50 -13.39
N ALA A 67 0.31 0.21 -13.59
CA ALA A 67 1.56 -0.39 -13.14
C ALA A 67 2.80 0.24 -13.80
N VAL A 68 2.73 0.56 -15.10
CA VAL A 68 3.82 1.26 -15.79
C VAL A 68 4.01 2.66 -15.22
N ALA A 69 2.93 3.44 -15.07
CA ALA A 69 3.03 4.79 -14.53
C ALA A 69 3.58 4.82 -13.11
N LEU A 70 3.15 3.89 -12.25
CA LEU A 70 3.68 3.74 -10.90
C LEU A 70 5.16 3.35 -10.88
N ALA A 71 5.64 2.60 -11.88
CA ALA A 71 7.05 2.25 -11.99
C ALA A 71 7.90 3.45 -12.41
N GLU A 72 7.39 4.27 -13.34
CA GLU A 72 8.07 5.49 -13.83
C GLU A 72 8.14 6.58 -12.76
N LEU A 73 7.07 6.77 -11.99
CA LEU A 73 7.07 7.64 -10.80
C LEU A 73 7.93 7.07 -9.67
N GLY A 74 8.36 5.82 -9.81
CA GLY A 74 9.16 5.15 -8.82
C GLY A 74 8.39 4.78 -7.55
N TRP A 75 7.08 4.66 -7.58
CA TRP A 75 6.31 4.21 -6.42
C TRP A 75 6.33 2.70 -6.28
N ILE A 76 6.58 1.98 -7.38
CA ILE A 76 6.81 0.53 -7.35
C ILE A 76 8.16 0.16 -7.95
N SER A 77 8.58 -1.07 -7.69
CA SER A 77 9.84 -1.64 -8.16
C SER A 77 9.77 -3.16 -8.19
N ALA A 78 10.81 -3.81 -8.74
CA ALA A 78 10.94 -5.26 -8.67
C ALA A 78 10.99 -5.80 -7.21
N THR A 79 11.41 -4.96 -6.26
CA THR A 79 11.50 -5.33 -4.83
C THR A 79 10.22 -5.01 -4.04
N GLY A 80 9.28 -4.26 -4.62
CA GLY A 80 8.02 -3.90 -3.97
C GLY A 80 7.66 -2.42 -4.07
N ILE A 81 6.62 -2.04 -3.32
CA ILE A 81 6.06 -0.69 -3.24
C ILE A 81 6.93 0.16 -2.30
N ARG A 82 7.32 1.35 -2.78
CA ARG A 82 8.07 2.37 -2.04
C ARG A 82 7.09 3.33 -1.37
N TRP A 83 6.56 2.93 -0.21
CA TRP A 83 5.53 3.67 0.51
C TRP A 83 5.98 5.07 0.97
N ASP A 84 7.28 5.26 1.13
CA ASP A 84 7.93 6.52 1.48
C ASP A 84 7.89 7.58 0.35
N LEU A 85 7.64 7.16 -0.90
CA LEU A 85 7.59 8.05 -2.06
C LEU A 85 6.16 8.33 -2.54
N LEU A 86 5.16 7.67 -1.95
CA LEU A 86 3.76 7.88 -2.31
C LEU A 86 3.27 9.23 -1.77
N PRO A 87 2.50 9.99 -2.56
CA PRO A 87 1.77 11.15 -2.05
C PRO A 87 0.80 10.74 -0.95
N TYR A 88 0.56 11.64 0.01
CA TYR A 88 -0.44 11.41 1.06
C TYR A 88 -1.86 11.60 0.52
N GLY A 89 -2.04 12.49 -0.46
CA GLY A 89 -3.33 12.83 -1.04
C GLY A 89 -3.65 12.02 -2.29
N GLU A 90 -4.89 11.56 -2.40
CA GLU A 90 -5.40 10.87 -3.58
C GLU A 90 -5.35 11.75 -4.84
N HIS A 91 -5.71 13.03 -4.71
CA HIS A 91 -5.66 14.00 -5.80
C HIS A 91 -4.23 14.22 -6.32
N GLU A 92 -3.26 14.45 -5.43
CA GLU A 92 -1.85 14.62 -5.80
C GLU A 92 -1.31 13.38 -6.52
N ALA A 93 -1.72 12.18 -6.06
CA ALA A 93 -1.35 10.94 -6.70
C ALA A 93 -1.95 10.80 -8.10
N ALA A 94 -3.23 11.16 -8.26
CA ALA A 94 -3.90 11.15 -9.56
C ALA A 94 -3.28 12.17 -10.54
N GLU A 95 -2.91 13.37 -10.06
CA GLU A 95 -2.26 14.38 -10.89
C GLU A 95 -0.89 13.91 -11.42
N ALA A 96 -0.05 13.32 -10.57
CA ALA A 96 1.24 12.78 -11.00
C ALA A 96 1.08 11.65 -12.03
N LEU A 97 0.08 10.78 -11.85
CA LEU A 97 -0.24 9.73 -12.82
C LEU A 97 -0.71 10.29 -14.16
N ARG A 98 -1.49 11.38 -14.15
CA ARG A 98 -1.93 12.04 -15.39
C ARG A 98 -0.77 12.61 -16.19
N GLU A 99 0.25 13.16 -15.54
CA GLU A 99 1.43 13.65 -16.25
C GLU A 99 2.12 12.54 -17.03
N VAL A 100 2.25 11.36 -16.43
CA VAL A 100 2.80 10.18 -17.10
C VAL A 100 1.87 9.71 -18.22
N GLN A 101 0.57 9.60 -17.98
CA GLN A 101 -0.41 9.17 -18.99
C GLN A 101 -0.43 10.08 -20.22
N ARG A 102 -0.38 11.41 -20.02
CA ARG A 102 -0.27 12.37 -21.13
C ARG A 102 1.02 12.17 -21.92
N ALA A 103 2.13 11.85 -21.25
CA ALA A 103 3.41 11.60 -21.93
C ALA A 103 3.38 10.32 -22.80
N HIS A 104 2.60 9.32 -22.40
CA HIS A 104 2.38 8.08 -23.16
C HIS A 104 1.21 8.14 -24.16
N GLY A 105 0.42 9.22 -24.15
CA GLY A 105 -0.78 9.35 -24.98
C GLY A 105 -1.94 8.45 -24.52
N TRP A 106 -1.96 8.04 -23.25
CA TRP A 106 -3.07 7.32 -22.65
C TRP A 106 -4.15 8.33 -22.27
N GLU A 107 -5.22 8.39 -23.05
CA GLU A 107 -6.37 9.23 -22.74
C GLU A 107 -7.21 8.57 -21.65
N VAL A 108 -7.52 9.34 -20.60
CA VAL A 108 -8.27 8.92 -19.40
C VAL A 108 -9.50 9.79 -19.23
#